data_AF-A0A7K9CY61-F1
#
_entry.id   AF-A0A7K9CY61-F1
#
_cell.length_a   1.000
_cell.length_b   1.000
_cell.length_c   1.000
_cell.angle_alpha   90.00
_cell.angle_beta   90.00
_cell.angle_gamma   90.00
#
_symmetry.space_group_name_H-M   'P 1'
#
loop_
_entity.id
_entity.type
_entity.pdbx_description
1 polymer ?
#
loop_
_entity_poly.entity_id
_entity_poly.type
_entity_poly.pdbx_seq_one_letter_code
_entity_poly.pdbx_strand_id
1 'polypeptide(L)'
;AGAMEIQVPDEPVVALFGRDATLCCSFSLEANFSLDNLTLIWELTDTKRLVHKFSGGRDELADQGWGYTNRTALFYDQLAQGNVSLLLRRVEISDEGSFTCFVQVQKHRNAAVTLQVAGER
;
A
#
# COMPACT_ATOMS: atom_id res chain seq x y z
N ALA A 1 16.39 -19.10 8.29
CA ALA A 1 16.05 -17.95 7.44
C ALA A 1 14.60 -17.61 7.72
N GLY A 2 14.34 -16.53 8.45
CA GLY A 2 12.98 -16.12 8.80
C GLY A 2 12.15 -15.82 7.56
N ALA A 3 10.88 -16.20 7.59
CA ALA A 3 9.92 -15.73 6.60
C ALA A 3 9.63 -14.25 6.88
N MET A 4 9.55 -13.42 5.84
CA MET A 4 8.92 -12.10 5.96
C MET A 4 7.49 -12.32 6.45
N GLU A 5 6.94 -11.43 7.26
CA GLU A 5 5.52 -11.47 7.67
C GLU A 5 4.89 -10.11 7.39
N ILE A 6 3.70 -10.10 6.80
CA ILE A 6 2.95 -8.88 6.51
C ILE A 6 1.93 -8.68 7.62
N GLN A 7 1.85 -7.44 8.11
CA GLN A 7 0.97 -7.00 9.17
C GLN A 7 -0.03 -6.00 8.58
N VAL A 8 -1.31 -6.35 8.64
CA VAL A 8 -2.45 -5.51 8.29
C VAL A 8 -3.43 -5.48 9.47
N PRO A 9 -4.18 -4.39 9.69
CA PRO A 9 -5.21 -4.36 10.73
C PRO A 9 -6.34 -5.37 10.43
N ASP A 10 -6.92 -5.94 11.49
CA ASP A 10 -8.12 -6.79 11.38
C ASP A 10 -9.38 -5.97 11.05
N GLU A 11 -9.42 -4.72 11.49
CA GLU A 11 -10.52 -3.80 11.23
C GLU A 11 -10.29 -2.97 9.96
N PRO A 12 -11.36 -2.73 9.17
CA PRO A 12 -11.29 -1.89 7.99
C PRO A 12 -11.00 -0.42 8.33
N VAL A 13 -10.37 0.30 7.40
CA VAL A 13 -10.16 1.75 7.53
C VAL A 13 -11.45 2.47 7.16
N VAL A 14 -12.08 3.12 8.13
CA VAL A 14 -13.18 4.04 7.87
C VAL A 14 -12.62 5.38 7.42
N ALA A 15 -13.02 5.85 6.24
CA ALA A 15 -12.52 7.09 5.66
C ALA A 15 -13.66 8.09 5.42
N LEU A 16 -13.41 9.34 5.81
CA LEU A 16 -14.37 10.42 5.57
C LEU A 16 -14.19 10.99 4.17
N PHE A 17 -15.29 11.24 3.48
CA PHE A 17 -15.29 11.88 2.16
C PHE A 17 -14.50 13.20 2.17
N GLY A 18 -13.65 13.39 1.17
CA GLY A 18 -12.81 14.58 0.99
C GLY A 18 -11.65 14.70 1.98
N ARG A 19 -11.48 13.77 2.92
CA ARG A 19 -10.34 13.70 3.84
C ARG A 19 -9.28 12.73 3.34
N ASP A 20 -8.09 12.84 3.90
CA ASP A 20 -7.02 11.89 3.63
C ASP A 20 -7.20 10.67 4.55
N ALA A 21 -6.91 9.49 4.02
CA ALA A 21 -6.93 8.23 4.75
C ALA A 21 -5.60 7.51 4.59
N THR A 22 -5.20 6.75 5.60
CA THR A 22 -4.01 5.89 5.54
C THR A 22 -4.45 4.44 5.47
N LEU A 23 -4.07 3.76 4.38
CA LEU A 23 -4.23 2.32 4.23
C LEU A 23 -3.00 1.65 4.85
N CYS A 24 -3.19 1.03 6.01
CA CYS A 24 -2.10 0.46 6.79
C CYS A 24 -1.59 -0.85 6.18
N CYS A 25 -0.29 -0.93 5.90
CA CYS A 25 0.40 -2.17 5.53
C CYS A 25 1.83 -2.07 6.04
N SER A 26 2.30 -3.09 6.75
CA SER A 26 3.67 -3.14 7.23
C SER A 26 4.23 -4.54 7.16
N PHE A 27 5.55 -4.66 7.24
CA PHE A 27 6.20 -5.96 7.29
C PHE A 27 7.37 -5.94 8.26
N SER A 28 7.68 -7.10 8.82
CA SER A 28 8.86 -7.30 9.66
C SER A 28 9.88 -8.18 8.94
N LEU A 29 11.14 -7.76 8.96
CA LEU A 29 12.28 -8.51 8.41
C LEU A 29 13.40 -8.55 9.45
N GLU A 30 14.02 -9.72 9.64
CA GLU A 30 15.11 -9.91 10.62
C GLU A 30 16.42 -9.20 10.22
N ALA A 31 16.57 -8.82 8.95
CA ALA A 31 17.77 -8.22 8.40
C ALA A 31 17.49 -6.87 7.75
N ASN A 32 18.48 -5.98 7.77
CA ASN A 32 18.41 -4.72 7.03
C ASN A 32 18.41 -4.98 5.51
N PHE A 33 17.71 -4.13 4.76
CA PHE A 33 17.67 -4.18 3.30
C PHE A 33 17.82 -2.76 2.70
N SER A 34 18.30 -2.69 1.46
CA SER A 34 18.24 -1.43 0.67
C SER A 34 16.88 -1.31 -0.03
N LEU A 35 16.34 -0.09 -0.09
CA LEU A 35 15.10 0.24 -0.80
C LEU A 35 15.14 -0.10 -2.29
N ASP A 36 16.33 -0.21 -2.90
CA ASP A 36 16.48 -0.67 -4.29
C ASP A 36 15.96 -2.11 -4.49
N ASN A 37 15.93 -2.90 -3.41
CA ASN A 37 15.45 -4.28 -3.43
C ASN A 37 14.00 -4.42 -2.97
N LEU A 38 13.33 -3.31 -2.64
CA LEU A 38 11.92 -3.28 -2.28
C LEU A 38 11.10 -3.15 -3.56
N THR A 39 10.13 -4.05 -3.72
CA THR A 39 9.01 -3.86 -4.63
C THR A 39 7.73 -3.83 -3.81
N LEU A 40 7.02 -2.71 -3.91
CA LEU A 40 5.73 -2.49 -3.28
C LEU A 40 4.70 -2.21 -4.37
N ILE A 41 3.59 -2.94 -4.34
CA ILE A 41 2.44 -2.71 -5.21
C ILE A 41 1.19 -2.60 -4.35
N TRP A 42 0.51 -1.48 -4.47
CA TRP A 42 -0.87 -1.31 -4.05
C TRP A 42 -1.77 -1.45 -5.28
N GLU A 43 -2.78 -2.30 -5.18
CA GLU A 43 -3.78 -2.49 -6.23
C GLU A 43 -5.18 -2.66 -5.62
N LEU A 44 -6.20 -2.42 -6.43
CA LEU A 44 -7.55 -2.86 -6.09
C LEU A 44 -7.62 -4.38 -6.09
N THR A 45 -8.16 -4.96 -5.02
CA THR A 45 -8.25 -6.41 -4.85
C THR A 45 -9.02 -7.06 -5.99
N ASP A 46 -10.16 -6.48 -6.37
CA ASP A 46 -11.12 -7.10 -7.29
C ASP A 46 -10.70 -6.95 -8.76
N THR A 47 -10.15 -5.79 -9.12
CA THR A 47 -9.87 -5.44 -10.52
C THR A 47 -8.39 -5.52 -10.88
N LYS A 48 -7.50 -5.69 -9.88
CA LYS A 48 -6.04 -5.64 -10.08
C LYS A 48 -5.56 -4.32 -10.67
N ARG A 49 -6.39 -3.27 -10.57
CA ARG A 49 -6.04 -1.94 -11.04
C ARG A 49 -4.95 -1.36 -10.14
N LEU A 50 -3.86 -0.91 -10.75
CA LEU A 50 -2.73 -0.33 -10.04
C LEU A 50 -3.15 0.97 -9.34
N VAL A 51 -2.89 1.03 -8.03
CA VAL A 51 -3.13 2.20 -7.17
C VAL A 51 -1.82 2.93 -6.91
N HIS A 52 -0.74 2.21 -6.60
CA HIS A 52 0.58 2.80 -6.39
C HIS A 52 1.67 1.73 -6.58
N LYS A 53 2.82 2.09 -7.17
CA LYS A 53 3.96 1.20 -7.31
C LYS A 53 5.24 1.91 -6.90
N PHE A 54 6.04 1.24 -6.08
CA PHE A 54 7.39 1.64 -5.72
C PHE A 54 8.35 0.47 -5.98
N SER A 55 9.42 0.74 -6.71
CA SER A 55 10.40 -0.26 -7.12
C SER A 55 11.73 0.41 -7.47
N GLY A 56 12.85 -0.26 -7.15
CA GLY A 56 14.18 0.28 -7.45
C GLY A 56 14.45 1.63 -6.77
N GLY A 57 13.94 1.81 -5.56
CA GLY A 57 14.15 3.03 -4.77
C GLY A 57 13.30 4.24 -5.18
N ARG A 58 12.29 4.08 -6.05
CA ARG A 58 11.46 5.18 -6.56
C ARG A 58 10.03 4.78 -6.90
N ASP A 59 9.17 5.78 -7.04
CA ASP A 59 7.81 5.59 -7.54
C ASP A 59 7.80 5.28 -9.06
N GLU A 60 6.95 4.35 -9.46
CA GLU A 60 6.69 3.93 -10.84
C GLU A 60 5.20 4.12 -11.19
N LEU A 61 4.76 5.36 -11.37
CA LEU A 61 3.32 5.71 -11.47
C LEU A 61 2.79 5.84 -12.91
N ALA A 62 3.55 5.42 -13.92
CA ALA A 62 3.17 5.58 -15.33
C ALA A 62 1.83 4.86 -15.66
N ASP A 63 1.61 3.68 -15.07
CA ASP A 63 0.41 2.86 -15.28
C ASP A 63 -0.62 3.00 -14.14
N GLN A 64 -0.48 4.02 -13.30
CA GLN A 64 -1.39 4.26 -12.18
C GLN A 64 -2.82 4.49 -12.68
N GLY A 65 -3.80 3.92 -11.98
CA GLY A 65 -5.20 4.19 -12.25
C GLY A 65 -5.50 5.68 -12.13
N TRP A 66 -6.20 6.24 -13.12
CA TRP A 66 -6.43 7.69 -13.24
C TRP A 66 -7.10 8.31 -12.02
N GLY A 67 -7.96 7.56 -11.32
CA GLY A 67 -8.60 7.99 -10.07
C GLY A 67 -7.62 8.17 -8.90
N TYR A 68 -6.39 7.69 -9.00
CA TYR A 68 -5.37 7.73 -7.93
C TYR A 68 -4.21 8.70 -8.22
N THR A 69 -4.17 9.28 -9.43
CA THR A 69 -3.14 10.22 -9.85
C THR A 69 -3.10 11.44 -8.93
N ASN A 70 -1.90 11.79 -8.44
CA ASN A 70 -1.66 12.86 -7.45
C ASN A 70 -2.39 12.70 -6.10
N ARG A 71 -3.05 11.56 -5.88
CA ARG A 71 -3.79 11.28 -4.64
C ARG A 71 -3.07 10.27 -3.75
N THR A 72 -2.05 9.57 -4.23
CA THR A 72 -1.34 8.58 -3.42
C THR A 72 0.06 9.05 -3.02
N ALA A 73 0.54 8.61 -1.86
CA ALA A 73 1.92 8.77 -1.41
C ALA A 73 2.29 7.69 -0.40
N LEU A 74 3.59 7.42 -0.27
CA LEU A 74 4.14 6.53 0.75
C LEU A 74 4.81 7.33 1.88
N PHE A 75 5.07 6.68 3.00
CA PHE A 75 5.89 7.20 4.10
C PHE A 75 7.36 6.87 3.84
N TYR A 76 8.00 7.59 2.92
CA TYR A 76 9.32 7.24 2.36
C TYR A 76 10.42 7.07 3.41
N ASP A 77 10.40 7.87 4.47
CA ASP A 77 11.31 7.79 5.62
C ASP A 77 11.14 6.51 6.44
N GLN A 78 9.98 5.87 6.35
CA GLN A 78 9.59 4.69 7.12
C GLN A 78 9.62 3.37 6.33
N LEU A 79 9.84 3.43 5.02
CA LEU A 79 9.90 2.24 4.15
C LEU A 79 10.98 1.25 4.62
N ALA A 80 12.16 1.74 5.01
CA ALA A 80 13.26 0.89 5.47
C ALA A 80 13.00 0.23 6.83
N GLN A 81 12.04 0.75 7.60
CA GLN A 81 11.57 0.13 8.85
C GLN A 81 10.35 -0.77 8.64
N GLY A 82 9.94 -0.99 7.39
CA GLY A 82 8.86 -1.89 7.03
C GLY A 82 7.49 -1.25 6.96
N ASN A 83 7.34 0.06 7.19
CA ASN A 83 6.06 0.74 6.97
C ASN A 83 5.87 1.04 5.48
N VAL A 84 4.96 0.30 4.85
CA VAL A 84 4.60 0.41 3.43
C VAL A 84 3.15 0.88 3.25
N SER A 85 2.63 1.57 4.27
CA SER A 85 1.28 2.12 4.27
C SER A 85 1.11 3.18 3.19
N LEU A 86 -0.09 3.26 2.63
CA LEU A 86 -0.43 4.20 1.57
C LEU A 86 -1.25 5.34 2.12
N LEU A 87 -0.79 6.57 1.93
CA LEU A 87 -1.64 7.75 2.09
C LEU A 87 -2.49 7.93 0.83
N LEU A 88 -3.82 7.88 0.98
CA LEU A 88 -4.79 8.23 -0.06
C LEU A 88 -5.43 9.57 0.28
N ARG A 89 -5.21 10.57 -0.57
CA ARG A 89 -5.66 11.95 -0.37
C ARG A 89 -7.04 12.19 -0.93
N ARG A 90 -7.83 12.99 -0.21
CA ARG A 90 -9.17 13.45 -0.63
C ARG A 90 -10.05 12.30 -1.05
N VAL A 91 -10.30 11.34 -0.17
CA VAL A 91 -11.08 10.12 -0.44
C VAL A 91 -12.41 10.45 -1.11
N GLU A 92 -12.71 9.72 -2.18
CA GLU A 92 -13.94 9.79 -2.96
C GLU A 92 -14.79 8.55 -2.68
N ILE A 93 -16.11 8.65 -2.89
CA ILE A 93 -17.02 7.51 -2.69
C ILE A 93 -16.62 6.32 -3.60
N SER A 94 -16.07 6.58 -4.78
CA SER A 94 -15.58 5.54 -5.69
C SER A 94 -14.32 4.81 -5.22
N ASP A 95 -13.66 5.29 -4.16
CA ASP A 95 -12.54 4.57 -3.55
C ASP A 95 -13.01 3.49 -2.57
N GLU A 96 -14.32 3.43 -2.26
CA GLU A 96 -14.91 2.34 -1.48
C GLU A 96 -14.62 1.00 -2.15
N GLY A 97 -13.98 0.11 -1.41
CA GLY A 97 -13.57 -1.18 -1.92
C GLY A 97 -12.42 -1.81 -1.15
N SER A 98 -11.95 -2.94 -1.66
CA SER A 98 -10.83 -3.68 -1.10
C SER A 98 -9.52 -3.36 -1.81
N PHE A 99 -8.47 -3.13 -1.01
CA PHE A 99 -7.11 -2.90 -1.50
C PHE A 99 -6.19 -4.05 -1.11
N THR A 100 -5.23 -4.36 -1.98
CA THR A 100 -4.19 -5.36 -1.75
C THR A 100 -2.82 -4.70 -1.73
N CYS A 101 -2.01 -5.06 -0.74
CA CYS A 101 -0.63 -4.64 -0.58
C CYS A 101 0.30 -5.84 -0.86
N PHE A 102 1.07 -5.79 -1.94
CA PHE A 102 2.13 -6.76 -2.23
C PHE A 102 3.47 -6.18 -1.88
N VAL A 103 4.23 -6.94 -1.10
CA VAL A 103 5.58 -6.57 -0.68
C VAL A 103 6.54 -7.68 -1.06
N GLN A 104 7.61 -7.30 -1.73
CA GLN A 104 8.73 -8.17 -2.02
C GLN A 104 10.02 -7.47 -1.63
N VAL A 105 10.84 -8.18 -0.85
CA VAL A 105 12.21 -7.75 -0.50
C VAL A 105 13.15 -8.87 -0.92
N GLN A 106 14.07 -8.60 -1.85
CA GLN A 106 15.00 -9.60 -2.38
C GLN A 106 14.26 -10.85 -2.94
N LYS A 107 14.58 -12.06 -2.43
CA LYS A 107 13.94 -13.34 -2.78
C LYS A 107 12.74 -13.70 -1.88
N HIS A 108 12.43 -12.89 -0.87
CA HIS A 108 11.29 -13.12 0.02
C HIS A 108 10.06 -12.40 -0.56
N ARG A 109 9.02 -13.17 -0.89
CA ARG A 109 7.78 -12.68 -1.50
C ARG A 109 6.62 -13.00 -0.57
N ASN A 110 5.81 -12.01 -0.23
CA ASN A 110 4.52 -12.20 0.44
C ASN A 110 3.40 -11.37 -0.22
N ALA A 111 2.17 -11.76 0.09
CA ALA A 111 0.94 -11.05 -0.30
C ALA A 111 0.01 -10.99 0.92
N ALA A 112 -0.65 -9.85 1.15
CA ALA A 112 -1.68 -9.71 2.18
C ALA A 112 -2.91 -8.96 1.66
N VAL A 113 -4.09 -9.35 2.15
CA VAL A 113 -5.41 -8.78 1.84
C VAL A 113 -6.22 -8.85 3.15
N THR A 114 -6.86 -7.81 3.66
CA THR A 114 -8.09 -7.18 3.15
C THR A 114 -8.28 -5.86 3.90
N LEU A 115 -8.54 -4.76 3.19
CA LEU A 115 -8.94 -3.49 3.82
C LEU A 115 -10.12 -2.92 3.05
N GLN A 116 -11.27 -2.80 3.70
CA GLN A 116 -12.48 -2.20 3.12
C GLN A 116 -12.53 -0.72 3.49
N VAL A 117 -12.67 0.16 2.50
CA VAL A 117 -12.90 1.59 2.73
C VAL A 117 -14.40 1.83 2.82
N ALA A 118 -14.93 2.23 3.98
CA ALA A 118 -16.31 2.65 4.13
C ALA A 118 -16.38 4.18 4.09
N GLY A 119 -17.24 4.74 3.22
CA GLY A 119 -17.53 6.17 3.15
C GLY A 119 -18.71 6.55 4.03
N GLU A 120 -18.55 7.56 4.90
CA GLU A 120 -19.67 8.17 5.61
C GLU A 120 -20.28 9.34 4.80
N ARG A 121 -21.62 9.40 4.81
CA ARG A 121 -22.47 10.41 4.14
C ARG A 121 -22.61 11.69 4.94
#